data_AF-A0A850M3X0-F1
#
_entry.id   AF-A0A850M3X0-F1
#
_cell.length_a   1.000
_cell.length_b   1.000
_cell.length_c   1.000
_cell.angle_alpha   90.00
_cell.angle_beta   90.00
_cell.angle_gamma   90.00
#
_symmetry.space_group_name_H-M   'P 1'
#
loop_
_entity.id
_entity.type
_entity.pdbx_description
1 polymer ?
#
loop_
_entity_poly.entity_id
_entity_poly.type
_entity_poly.pdbx_seq_one_letter_code
_entity_poly.pdbx_strand_id
1 'polypeptide(L)' 'MGKELELDLENEPYSKLSKMADDLGLSLKRMCKHILEEFTFQGKVYGGVWPEGPGKRIIIDFPKYSSRVLKLKEKELK' A
#
# COMPACT_ATOMS: atom_id res chain seq x y z
N MET A 1 -9.13 -8.65 16.05
CA MET A 1 -7.69 -8.51 16.37
C MET A 1 -6.92 -8.32 15.08
N GLY A 2 -6.01 -7.34 15.02
CA GLY A 2 -5.09 -7.19 13.89
C GLY A 2 -3.91 -8.17 13.99
N LYS A 3 -3.34 -8.57 12.86
CA LYS A 3 -2.07 -9.33 12.80
C LYS A 3 -0.92 -8.38 12.50
N GLU A 4 0.25 -8.65 13.04
CA GLU A 4 1.47 -7.89 12.74
C GLU A 4 2.14 -8.45 11.47
N LEU A 5 2.63 -7.56 10.63
CA LEU A 5 3.36 -7.84 9.41
C LEU A 5 4.59 -6.93 9.39
N GLU A 6 5.77 -7.53 9.34
CA GLU A 6 7.03 -6.82 9.11
C GLU A 6 7.31 -6.79 7.61
N LEU A 7 7.77 -5.64 7.12
CA LEU A 7 8.08 -5.42 5.71
C LEU A 7 9.50 -4.88 5.62
N ASP A 8 10.33 -5.56 4.83
CA ASP A 8 11.61 -5.02 4.37
C ASP A 8 11.38 -4.28 3.05
N LEU A 9 11.81 -3.03 2.98
CA LEU A 9 11.61 -2.16 1.83
C LEU A 9 12.95 -1.62 1.35
N GLU A 10 13.17 -1.66 0.05
CA GLU A 10 14.30 -0.97 -0.55
C GLU A 10 14.26 0.54 -0.27
N ASN A 11 15.44 1.17 -0.30
CA ASN A 11 15.62 2.57 0.10
C ASN A 11 14.69 3.55 -0.64
N GLU A 12 14.49 3.34 -1.95
CA GLU A 12 13.68 4.25 -2.77
C GLU A 12 12.17 4.18 -2.41
N PRO A 13 11.51 3.00 -2.42
CA PRO A 13 10.13 2.87 -1.92
C PRO A 13 9.96 3.40 -0.50
N TYR A 14 10.90 3.08 0.40
CA TYR A 14 10.86 3.54 1.78
C TYR A 14 10.86 5.08 1.87
N SER A 15 11.79 5.73 1.16
CA SER A 15 11.93 7.19 1.17
C SER A 15 10.67 7.87 0.61
N LYS A 16 10.13 7.38 -0.51
CA LYS A 16 8.91 7.91 -1.13
C LYS A 16 7.70 7.81 -0.20
N LEU A 17 7.49 6.65 0.41
CA LEU A 17 6.37 6.42 1.35
C LEU A 17 6.54 7.24 2.64
N SER A 18 7.77 7.37 3.13
CA SER A 18 8.06 8.18 4.33
C SER A 18 7.73 9.65 4.10
N LYS A 19 8.16 10.19 2.95
CA LYS A 19 7.82 11.57 2.58
C LYS A 19 6.31 11.79 2.50
N MET A 20 5.57 10.90 1.83
CA MET A 20 4.10 10.97 1.77
C MET A 20 3.46 10.92 3.17
N ALA A 21 4.00 10.10 4.06
CA ALA A 21 3.50 9.99 5.43
C ALA A 21 3.71 11.29 6.19
N ASP A 22 4.91 11.88 6.11
CA ASP A 22 5.24 13.12 6.80
C ASP A 22 4.46 14.32 6.25
N ASP A 23 4.26 14.40 4.93
CA ASP A 23 3.42 15.44 4.29
C ASP A 23 1.97 15.43 4.80
N LEU A 24 1.49 14.26 5.27
CA LEU A 24 0.15 14.09 5.85
C LEU A 24 0.14 14.00 7.38
N GLY A 25 1.29 14.22 8.04
CA GLY A 25 1.41 14.13 9.49
C GLY A 25 1.19 12.71 10.04
N LEU A 26 1.48 11.66 9.27
CA LEU A 26 1.28 10.25 9.65
C LEU A 26 2.61 9.53 9.92
N SER A 27 2.57 8.48 10.73
CA SER A 27 3.66 7.48 10.74
C SER A 27 3.68 6.64 9.47
N LEU A 28 4.87 6.24 9.04
CA LEU A 28 5.04 5.35 7.88
C LEU A 28 4.23 4.06 8.05
N LYS A 29 4.26 3.44 9.24
CA LYS A 29 3.44 2.25 9.57
C LYS A 29 1.95 2.52 9.34
N ARG A 30 1.44 3.69 9.73
CA ARG A 30 0.04 4.05 9.54
C ARG A 30 -0.30 4.31 8.07
N MET A 31 0.56 5.01 7.34
CA MET A 31 0.42 5.23 5.91
C MET A 31 0.35 3.90 5.15
N CYS A 32 1.33 3.01 5.35
CA CYS A 32 1.35 1.69 4.72
C CYS A 32 0.08 0.89 5.03
N LYS A 33 -0.38 0.94 6.29
CA LYS A 33 -1.63 0.31 6.68
C LYS A 33 -2.82 0.85 5.88
N HIS A 34 -2.96 2.17 5.74
CA HIS A 34 -4.05 2.76 4.96
C HIS A 34 -4.00 2.36 3.49
N ILE A 35 -2.82 2.38 2.88
CA ILE A 35 -2.62 1.95 1.49
C ILE A 35 -3.06 0.50 1.30
N LEU A 36 -2.64 -0.42 2.20
CA LEU A 36 -2.98 -1.84 2.11
C LEU A 36 -4.47 -2.09 2.36
N GLU A 37 -5.07 -1.45 3.36
CA GLU A 37 -6.50 -1.56 3.64
C GLU A 37 -7.34 -1.04 2.46
N GLU A 38 -6.95 0.09 1.85
CA GLU A 38 -7.64 0.62 0.67
C GLU A 38 -7.46 -0.28 -0.56
N PHE A 39 -6.25 -0.81 -0.76
CA PHE A 39 -5.98 -1.74 -1.84
C PHE A 39 -6.86 -2.98 -1.73
N THR A 40 -7.05 -3.55 -0.53
CA THR A 40 -7.95 -4.72 -0.37
C THR A 40 -9.42 -4.43 -0.66
N PHE A 41 -9.83 -3.16 -0.70
CA PHE A 41 -11.21 -2.78 -0.97
C PHE A 41 -11.55 -2.74 -2.47
N GLN A 42 -10.66 -2.20 -3.31
CA GLN A 42 -10.91 -2.02 -4.75
C GLN A 42 -9.77 -2.47 -5.67
N GLY A 43 -8.57 -2.67 -5.12
CA GLY A 43 -7.42 -3.16 -5.86
C GLY A 43 -7.61 -4.58 -6.33
N LYS A 44 -6.94 -4.91 -7.43
CA LYS A 44 -6.93 -6.27 -7.99
C LYS A 44 -5.49 -6.76 -8.09
N VAL A 45 -5.30 -8.02 -7.73
CA VAL A 45 -4.05 -8.74 -7.96
C VAL A 45 -4.32 -9.81 -8.99
N TYR A 46 -3.68 -9.71 -10.15
CA TYR A 46 -3.70 -10.75 -11.16
C TYR A 46 -2.41 -11.55 -11.05
N GLY A 47 -2.53 -12.88 -11.04
CA GLY A 47 -1.40 -13.78 -10.95
C GLY A 47 -1.57 -14.95 -11.90
N GLY A 48 -0.48 -15.42 -12.49
CA GLY A 48 -0.53 -16.58 -13.38
C GLY A 48 0.83 -16.98 -13.93
N VAL A 49 0.90 -18.22 -14.39
CA VAL A 49 2.00 -18.68 -15.25
C VAL A 49 1.70 -18.14 -16.65
N TRP A 50 2.61 -17.35 -17.19
CA TRP A 50 2.45 -16.80 -18.53
C TRP A 50 3.10 -17.73 -19.56
N PRO A 51 2.47 -17.97 -20.72
CA PRO A 51 2.99 -18.89 -21.73
C PRO A 51 4.29 -18.40 -22.39
N GLU A 52 4.61 -17.11 -22.30
CA GLU A 52 5.71 -16.45 -23.02
C GLU A 52 7.06 -16.45 -22.28
N GLY A 53 7.15 -17.02 -21.08
CA GLY A 53 8.42 -17.05 -20.35
C GLY A 53 8.36 -17.80 -19.03
N PRO A 54 9.53 -18.09 -18.42
CA PRO A 54 9.59 -18.81 -17.16
C PRO A 54 9.02 -17.97 -16.00
N GLY A 55 8.28 -18.63 -15.12
CA GLY A 55 7.87 -18.09 -13.82
C GLY A 55 6.40 -17.69 -13.69
N LYS A 56 6.04 -17.21 -12.50
CA LYS A 56 4.74 -16.61 -12.20
C LYS A 56 4.89 -15.09 -12.24
N ARG A 57 3.98 -14.41 -12.93
CA ARG A 57 3.87 -12.94 -12.86
C ARG A 57 2.80 -12.53 -11.88
N ILE A 58 3.05 -11.42 -11.19
CA ILE A 58 2.06 -10.74 -10.34
C ILE A 58 1.88 -9.35 -10.94
N ILE A 59 0.65 -8.99 -11.27
CA ILE A 59 0.27 -7.66 -11.73
C ILE A 59 -0.62 -7.06 -10.64
N ILE A 60 -0.18 -5.92 -10.11
CA ILE A 60 -0.90 -5.17 -9.09
C ILE A 60 -1.61 -4.02 -9.81
N ASP A 61 -2.94 -4.07 -9.83
CA ASP A 61 -3.79 -3.06 -10.45
C ASP A 61 -4.43 -2.20 -9.36
N PHE A 62 -3.87 -1.01 -9.18
CA PHE A 62 -4.39 -0.02 -8.23
C PHE A 62 -5.60 0.70 -8.82
N PRO A 63 -6.66 0.93 -8.02
CA PRO A 63 -7.85 1.61 -8.49
C PRO A 63 -7.52 3.02 -8.99
N LYS A 64 -7.92 3.31 -10.23
CA LYS A 64 -7.77 4.63 -10.85
C LYS A 64 -8.95 5.52 -10.45
N TYR A 65 -8.69 6.52 -9.61
CA TYR A 65 -9.58 7.66 -9.32
C TYR A 65 -10.86 7.40 -8.48
N SER A 66 -11.01 6.24 -7.84
CA SER A 66 -12.22 5.87 -7.06
C SER A 66 -11.97 5.52 -5.59
N SER A 67 -10.78 5.84 -5.06
CA SER A 67 -10.48 5.61 -3.65
C SER A 67 -11.43 6.41 -2.76
N ARG A 68 -11.90 5.82 -1.65
CA ARG A 68 -12.69 6.58 -0.68
C ARG A 68 -11.85 7.74 -0.14
N VAL A 69 -12.50 8.86 0.21
CA VAL A 69 -11.83 9.91 0.98
C VAL A 69 -11.47 9.34 2.34
N LEU A 70 -10.19 9.10 2.58
CA LEU A 70 -9.67 8.68 3.88
C LEU A 70 -9.63 9.88 4.81
N LYS A 71 -10.63 9.98 5.70
CA LYS A 71 -10.61 11.00 6.76
C LYS A 71 -9.71 10.53 7.91
N LEU A 72 -8.55 11.14 8.02
CA LEU A 72 -7.61 10.93 9.13
C LEU A 72 -8.23 11.52 10.42
N LYS A 73 -8.25 10.74 11.50
CA LYS A 73 -8.63 11.24 12.84
C LYS A 73 -7.42 11.89 13.50
N GLU A 74 -7.64 12.87 14.36
CA GLU A 74 -6.54 13.58 15.07
C GLU A 74 -5.60 12.62 15.81
N LYS A 75 -6.13 11.58 16.44
CA LYS A 75 -5.33 10.54 17.11
C LYS A 75 -4.43 9.69 16.19
N GLU A 76 -4.58 9.83 14.88
CA GLU A 76 -3.78 9.14 13.87
C GLU A 76 -2.64 10.03 13.37
N LEU A 77 -2.73 11.33 13.63
CA LEU A 77 -1.69 12.30 13.31
C LEU A 77 -0.58 12.24 14.37
N LYS A 78 0.65 12.51 13.92
CA LYS A 78 1.86 12.59 14.74
C LYS A 78 1.94 13.91 15.52
#